data_AF-A0A3A4QZE5-F1
#
_entry.id   AF-A0A3A4QZE5-F1
#
_cell.length_a   1.000
_cell.length_b   1.000
_cell.length_c   1.000
_cell.angle_alpha   90.00
_cell.angle_beta   90.00
_cell.angle_gamma   90.00
#
_symmetry.space_group_name_H-M   'P 1'
#
loop_
_entity.id
_entity.type
_entity.pdbx_description
1 polymer ?
#
loop_
_entity_poly.entity_id
_entity_poly.type
_entity_poly.pdbx_seq_one_letter_code
_entity_poly.pdbx_strand_id
1 'polypeptide(L)'
;MKDIRALLMVIFSILLVNGGFLAAEESAPQGISPENAAYITGIQSEIEQAKEIIAFLESEMQEKTISGQQLESIQSEMVRVKKQEIDTLEKIVAALSDGDTEQLEELEETREGLAYEYTLNSLKKEMLLVIRELDDKTNQYPDDESLKQHNAEVRRTFAQLIKAHMDLYKNTVTLKRTYQEKDRVLKLYHTYIETLQQ
;
A
#
# COMPACT_ATOMS: atom_id res chain seq x y z
N MET A 1 -24.92 -13.93 -1.70
CA MET A 1 -23.68 -13.83 -0.89
C MET A 1 -22.65 -14.91 -1.24
N LYS A 2 -22.50 -15.30 -2.52
CA LYS A 2 -21.48 -16.29 -2.94
C LYS A 2 -20.33 -15.68 -3.76
N ASP A 3 -20.43 -14.40 -4.17
CA ASP A 3 -19.53 -13.83 -5.17
C ASP A 3 -18.35 -13.00 -4.62
N ILE A 4 -18.33 -12.63 -3.34
CA ILE A 4 -17.18 -11.88 -2.77
C ILE A 4 -15.97 -12.78 -2.56
N ARG A 5 -16.18 -14.05 -2.18
CA ARG A 5 -15.09 -15.05 -2.12
C ARG A 5 -14.54 -15.37 -3.51
N ALA A 6 -15.40 -15.40 -4.53
CA ALA A 6 -14.96 -15.57 -5.92
C ALA A 6 -14.17 -14.34 -6.39
N LEU A 7 -14.60 -13.13 -6.04
CA LEU A 7 -13.87 -11.90 -6.37
C LEU A 7 -12.50 -11.83 -5.66
N LEU A 8 -12.43 -12.22 -4.39
CA LEU A 8 -11.18 -12.30 -3.64
C LEU A 8 -10.26 -13.40 -4.19
N MET A 9 -10.79 -14.56 -4.57
CA MET A 9 -9.99 -15.60 -5.23
C MET A 9 -9.49 -15.17 -6.61
N VAL A 10 -10.28 -14.41 -7.37
CA VAL A 10 -9.85 -13.88 -8.68
C VAL A 10 -8.75 -12.82 -8.49
N ILE A 11 -8.86 -11.96 -7.48
CA ILE A 11 -7.81 -10.99 -7.13
C ILE A 11 -6.54 -11.72 -6.65
N PHE A 12 -6.68 -12.76 -5.82
CA PHE A 12 -5.57 -13.62 -5.38
C PHE A 12 -4.91 -14.34 -6.57
N SER A 13 -5.70 -14.82 -7.53
CA SER A 13 -5.21 -15.48 -8.74
C SER A 13 -4.51 -14.51 -9.69
N ILE A 14 -4.98 -13.25 -9.79
CA ILE A 14 -4.34 -12.21 -10.61
C ILE A 14 -3.01 -11.75 -10.00
N LEU A 15 -2.92 -11.70 -8.66
CA LEU A 15 -1.66 -11.41 -7.95
C LEU A 15 -0.65 -12.56 -8.09
N LEU A 16 -1.11 -13.82 -8.07
CA LEU A 16 -0.27 -15.00 -8.28
C LEU A 16 0.28 -15.13 -9.71
N VAL A 17 -0.43 -14.63 -10.73
CA VAL A 17 -0.01 -14.75 -12.14
C VAL A 17 1.11 -13.77 -12.52
N ASN A 18 1.32 -12.68 -11.78
CA ASN A 18 2.40 -11.71 -12.05
C ASN A 18 3.68 -11.98 -11.25
N GLY A 19 3.70 -12.95 -10.35
CA GLY A 19 4.83 -13.28 -9.49
C GLY A 19 5.14 -14.77 -9.45
N GLY A 20 5.58 -15.33 -10.58
CA GLY A 20 6.41 -16.54 -10.64
C GLY A 20 6.02 -17.71 -9.72
N PHE A 21 4.84 -18.30 -9.93
CA PHE A 21 4.48 -19.55 -9.26
C PHE A 21 4.99 -20.76 -10.04
N LEU A 22 6.22 -21.22 -9.75
CA LEU A 22 6.62 -22.59 -10.04
C LEU A 22 7.54 -23.15 -8.94
N ALA A 23 7.02 -24.18 -8.28
CA ALA A 23 7.68 -25.18 -7.45
C ALA A 23 8.21 -24.76 -6.06
N ALA A 24 7.50 -25.22 -5.02
CA ALA A 24 8.02 -26.27 -4.13
C ALA A 24 6.91 -26.73 -3.17
N GLU A 25 6.49 -27.99 -3.27
CA GLU A 25 5.91 -28.73 -2.13
C GLU A 25 7.04 -28.93 -1.11
N GLU A 26 7.36 -27.89 -0.33
CA GLU A 26 8.22 -28.05 0.83
C GLU A 26 7.32 -28.19 2.05
N SER A 27 7.49 -29.33 2.74
CA SER A 27 6.67 -29.76 3.87
C SER A 27 6.47 -28.64 4.88
N ALA A 28 5.20 -28.23 5.08
CA ALA A 28 4.83 -27.25 6.08
C ALA A 28 5.44 -27.62 7.45
N PRO A 29 6.05 -26.67 8.18
CA PRO A 29 6.52 -26.90 9.56
C PRO A 29 5.37 -27.45 10.40
N GLN A 30 5.65 -28.43 11.27
CA GLN A 30 4.62 -29.04 12.11
C GLN A 30 3.89 -27.96 12.93
N GLY A 31 2.58 -27.82 12.72
CA GLY A 31 1.71 -26.87 13.43
C GLY A 31 1.15 -25.72 12.57
N ILE A 32 1.67 -25.49 11.36
CA ILE A 32 1.19 -24.44 10.45
C ILE A 32 0.34 -25.05 9.34
N SER A 33 -0.83 -24.48 9.05
CA SER A 33 -1.68 -24.96 7.95
C SER A 33 -0.99 -24.73 6.59
N PRO A 34 -1.24 -25.57 5.56
CA PRO A 34 -0.68 -25.35 4.22
C PRO A 34 -1.04 -23.98 3.63
N GLU A 35 -2.22 -23.46 3.97
CA GLU A 35 -2.68 -22.13 3.56
C GLU A 35 -1.84 -21.02 4.22
N ASN A 36 -1.57 -21.11 5.52
CA ASN A 36 -0.72 -20.16 6.23
C ASN A 36 0.74 -20.24 5.75
N ALA A 37 1.24 -21.45 5.47
CA ALA A 37 2.59 -21.63 4.95
C ALA A 37 2.76 -20.94 3.58
N ALA A 38 1.82 -21.15 2.65
CA ALA A 38 1.84 -20.48 1.35
C ALA A 38 1.73 -18.96 1.48
N TYR A 39 0.91 -18.47 2.42
CA TYR A 39 0.76 -17.04 2.67
C TYR A 39 2.03 -16.41 3.25
N ILE A 40 2.69 -17.10 4.20
CA ILE A 40 3.99 -16.68 4.75
C ILE A 40 5.04 -16.57 3.66
N THR A 41 5.12 -17.53 2.74
CA THR A 41 6.05 -17.45 1.59
C THR A 41 5.77 -16.24 0.70
N GLY A 42 4.50 -15.92 0.47
CA GLY A 42 4.11 -14.69 -0.23
C GLY A 42 4.62 -13.43 0.48
N ILE A 43 4.39 -13.34 1.78
CA ILE A 43 4.86 -12.20 2.61
C ILE A 43 6.39 -12.10 2.60
N GLN A 44 7.11 -13.21 2.64
CA GLN A 44 8.57 -13.22 2.55
C GLN A 44 9.06 -12.64 1.22
N SER A 45 8.39 -12.93 0.11
CA SER A 45 8.70 -12.31 -1.18
C SER A 45 8.46 -10.80 -1.16
N GLU A 46 7.39 -10.34 -0.53
CA GLU A 46 7.09 -8.91 -0.37
C GLU A 46 8.15 -8.18 0.48
N ILE A 47 8.65 -8.83 1.53
CA ILE A 47 9.75 -8.29 2.36
C ILE A 47 11.01 -8.09 1.51
N GLU A 48 11.39 -9.07 0.70
CA GLU A 48 12.57 -8.94 -0.18
C GLU A 48 12.39 -7.83 -1.22
N GLN A 49 11.21 -7.74 -1.84
CA GLN A 49 10.89 -6.64 -2.76
C GLN A 49 10.97 -5.27 -2.05
N ALA A 50 10.46 -5.16 -0.82
CA ALA A 50 10.54 -3.92 -0.05
C ALA A 50 11.99 -3.53 0.27
N LYS A 51 12.87 -4.51 0.56
CA LYS A 51 14.31 -4.27 0.78
C LYS A 51 14.99 -3.77 -0.50
N GLU A 52 14.67 -4.35 -1.66
CA GLU A 52 15.18 -3.87 -2.95
C GLU A 52 14.76 -2.42 -3.23
N ILE A 53 13.50 -2.08 -2.95
CA ILE A 53 12.99 -0.71 -3.09
C ILE A 53 13.74 0.26 -2.17
N ILE A 54 13.97 -0.12 -0.91
CA ILE A 54 14.74 0.70 0.05
C ILE A 54 16.15 0.93 -0.49
N ALA A 55 16.83 -0.13 -0.92
CA ALA A 55 18.19 -0.03 -1.46
C ALA A 55 18.25 0.90 -2.68
N PHE A 56 17.27 0.80 -3.58
CA PHE A 56 17.16 1.70 -4.74
C PHE A 56 16.92 3.15 -4.35
N LEU A 57 16.02 3.42 -3.40
CA LEU A 57 15.73 4.78 -2.94
C LEU A 57 16.95 5.39 -2.23
N GLU A 58 17.61 4.62 -1.38
CA GLU A 58 18.83 5.05 -0.68
C GLU A 58 19.99 5.27 -1.67
N SER A 59 20.14 4.46 -2.71
CA SER A 59 21.14 4.69 -3.76
C SER A 59 20.83 5.94 -4.59
N GLU A 60 19.56 6.17 -4.95
CA GLU A 60 19.15 7.37 -5.67
C GLU A 60 19.45 8.65 -4.87
N MET A 61 19.29 8.60 -3.54
CA MET A 61 19.64 9.71 -2.63
C MET A 61 21.15 9.95 -2.54
N GLN A 62 21.98 8.91 -2.71
CA GLN A 62 23.44 9.04 -2.69
C GLN A 62 24.01 9.55 -4.04
N GLU A 63 23.41 9.16 -5.16
CA GLU A 63 23.89 9.52 -6.50
C GLU A 63 23.53 10.96 -6.92
N LYS A 64 22.52 11.58 -6.31
CA LYS A 64 22.08 12.95 -6.65
C LYS A 64 22.50 13.97 -5.59
N THR A 65 23.68 14.58 -5.77
CA THR A 65 24.10 15.80 -5.04
C THR A 65 23.21 17.04 -5.33
N ILE A 66 22.12 16.90 -6.11
CA ILE A 66 21.30 18.01 -6.62
C ILE A 66 19.79 17.65 -6.66
N SER A 67 19.29 16.93 -5.65
CA SER A 67 17.85 16.86 -5.38
C SER A 67 17.43 18.06 -4.55
N GLY A 68 16.34 18.75 -4.93
CA GLY A 68 15.80 19.82 -4.08
C GLY A 68 15.34 19.25 -2.72
N GLN A 69 15.41 20.04 -1.66
CA GLN A 69 15.06 19.63 -0.28
C GLN A 69 13.70 18.91 -0.17
N GLN A 70 12.72 19.27 -1.01
CA GLN A 70 11.41 18.62 -1.07
C GLN A 70 11.46 17.19 -1.62
N LEU A 71 12.31 16.92 -2.61
CA LEU A 71 12.45 15.60 -3.21
C LEU A 71 13.11 14.63 -2.23
N GLU A 72 14.16 15.09 -1.54
CA GLU A 72 14.83 14.33 -0.49
C GLU A 72 13.90 14.01 0.67
N SER A 73 13.06 14.97 1.07
CA SER A 73 12.05 14.76 2.10
C SER A 73 11.03 13.68 1.70
N ILE A 74 10.57 13.69 0.44
CA ILE A 74 9.63 12.66 -0.05
C ILE A 74 10.31 11.30 -0.12
N GLN A 75 11.54 11.21 -0.62
CA GLN A 75 12.29 9.95 -0.70
C GLN A 75 12.58 9.37 0.69
N SER A 76 12.99 10.22 1.64
CA SER A 76 13.20 9.82 3.04
C SER A 76 11.92 9.25 3.66
N GLU A 77 10.77 9.86 3.35
CA GLU A 77 9.47 9.36 3.80
C GLU A 77 9.10 8.03 3.15
N MET A 78 9.36 7.86 1.85
CA MET A 78 9.16 6.57 1.16
C MET A 78 10.00 5.45 1.78
N VAL A 79 11.26 5.74 2.12
CA VAL A 79 12.13 4.77 2.83
C VAL A 79 11.57 4.46 4.22
N ARG A 80 11.14 5.48 4.97
CA ARG A 80 10.51 5.29 6.30
C ARG A 80 9.30 4.37 6.21
N VAL A 81 8.40 4.61 5.26
CA VAL A 81 7.19 3.81 5.04
C VAL A 81 7.54 2.36 4.69
N LYS A 82 8.50 2.14 3.79
CA LYS A 82 8.94 0.78 3.44
C LYS A 82 9.58 0.02 4.59
N LYS A 83 10.33 0.70 5.47
CA LYS A 83 10.86 0.09 6.69
C LYS A 83 9.74 -0.35 7.63
N GLN A 84 8.72 0.51 7.83
CA GLN A 84 7.54 0.17 8.62
C GLN A 84 6.71 -0.97 8.00
N GLU A 85 6.66 -1.05 6.67
CA GLU A 85 5.98 -2.14 5.96
C GLU A 85 6.69 -3.47 6.24
N ILE A 86 8.02 -3.53 6.15
CA ILE A 86 8.81 -4.72 6.53
C ILE A 86 8.53 -5.12 7.98
N ASP A 87 8.61 -4.17 8.93
CA ASP A 87 8.34 -4.45 10.35
C ASP A 87 6.92 -5.01 10.57
N THR A 88 5.95 -4.55 9.79
CA THR A 88 4.56 -5.02 9.86
C THR A 88 4.41 -6.42 9.25
N LEU A 89 5.02 -6.66 8.10
CA LEU A 89 5.04 -7.97 7.44
C LEU A 89 5.72 -9.03 8.31
N GLU A 90 6.83 -8.70 8.97
CA GLU A 90 7.50 -9.58 9.92
C GLU A 90 6.61 -9.95 11.11
N LYS A 91 5.84 -9.00 11.64
CA LYS A 91 4.84 -9.28 12.70
C LYS A 91 3.72 -10.18 12.21
N ILE A 92 3.26 -10.02 10.96
CA ILE A 92 2.23 -10.89 10.37
C ILE A 92 2.78 -12.32 10.26
N VAL A 93 4.03 -12.50 9.79
CA VAL A 93 4.67 -13.81 9.72
C VAL A 93 4.78 -14.46 11.09
N ALA A 94 5.18 -13.71 12.11
CA ALA A 94 5.26 -14.21 13.48
C ALA A 94 3.88 -14.66 14.00
N ALA A 95 2.86 -13.80 13.85
CA ALA A 95 1.49 -14.09 14.26
C ALA A 95 0.93 -15.37 13.59
N LEU A 96 1.15 -15.52 12.27
CA LEU A 96 0.74 -16.70 11.51
C LEU A 96 1.49 -17.98 11.93
N SER A 97 2.76 -17.85 12.32
CA SER A 97 3.60 -18.97 12.73
C SER A 97 3.23 -19.45 14.13
N ASP A 98 2.89 -18.53 15.03
CA ASP A 98 2.51 -18.81 16.41
C ASP A 98 1.02 -19.18 16.56
N GLY A 99 0.22 -19.00 15.50
CA GLY A 99 -1.22 -19.20 15.51
C GLY A 99 -2.00 -18.11 16.27
N ASP A 100 -1.34 -16.99 16.58
CA ASP A 100 -1.96 -15.83 17.21
C ASP A 100 -2.65 -14.97 16.15
N THR A 101 -3.97 -15.12 16.06
CA THR A 101 -4.79 -14.41 15.07
C THR A 101 -5.43 -13.13 15.60
N GLU A 102 -5.24 -12.81 16.89
CA GLU A 102 -5.95 -11.70 17.53
C GLU A 102 -5.52 -10.34 16.96
N GLN A 103 -4.24 -10.19 16.62
CA GLN A 103 -3.67 -8.95 16.09
C GLN A 103 -3.62 -8.89 14.55
N LEU A 104 -3.97 -9.98 13.87
CA LEU A 104 -3.74 -10.11 12.43
C LEU A 104 -4.58 -9.11 11.61
N GLU A 105 -5.82 -8.84 12.04
CA GLU A 105 -6.67 -7.83 11.38
C GLU A 105 -6.07 -6.41 11.49
N GLU A 106 -5.54 -6.03 12.65
CA GLU A 106 -4.93 -4.72 12.86
C GLU A 106 -3.61 -4.56 12.07
N LEU A 107 -2.82 -5.63 12.00
CA LEU A 107 -1.58 -5.65 11.22
C LEU A 107 -1.86 -5.54 9.71
N GLU A 108 -2.89 -6.21 9.20
CA GLU A 108 -3.30 -6.08 7.80
C GLU A 108 -3.85 -4.68 7.49
N GLU A 109 -4.65 -4.08 8.39
CA GLU A 109 -5.08 -2.67 8.24
C GLU A 109 -3.87 -1.72 8.20
N THR A 110 -2.87 -1.96 9.06
CA THR A 110 -1.64 -1.18 9.10
C THR A 110 -0.85 -1.32 7.80
N ARG A 111 -0.70 -2.54 7.29
CA ARG A 111 -0.03 -2.83 6.01
C ARG A 111 -0.72 -2.12 4.84
N GLU A 112 -2.05 -2.20 4.76
CA GLU A 112 -2.82 -1.48 3.72
C GLU A 112 -2.63 0.04 3.80
N GLY A 113 -2.55 0.59 5.01
CA GLY A 113 -2.23 2.00 5.26
C GLY A 113 -0.86 2.41 4.73
N LEU A 114 0.16 1.62 5.04
CA LEU A 114 1.54 1.86 4.61
C LEU A 114 1.68 1.75 3.08
N ALA A 115 1.03 0.76 2.47
CA ALA A 115 1.01 0.62 1.01
C ALA A 115 0.42 1.86 0.33
N TYR A 116 -0.70 2.38 0.86
CA TYR A 116 -1.30 3.61 0.36
C TYR A 116 -0.38 4.83 0.54
N GLU A 117 0.23 4.97 1.72
CA GLU A 117 1.16 6.07 2.01
C GLU A 117 2.36 6.08 1.05
N TYR A 118 2.89 4.90 0.73
CA TYR A 118 3.96 4.74 -0.25
C TYR A 118 3.51 5.19 -1.65
N THR A 119 2.35 4.73 -2.12
CA THR A 119 1.78 5.15 -3.42
C THR A 119 1.59 6.66 -3.49
N LEU A 120 1.04 7.26 -2.43
CA LEU A 120 0.82 8.70 -2.36
C LEU A 120 2.14 9.48 -2.44
N ASN A 121 3.19 9.01 -1.75
CA ASN A 121 4.49 9.65 -1.80
C ASN A 121 5.20 9.46 -3.14
N SER A 122 5.03 8.30 -3.80
CA SER A 122 5.50 8.09 -5.18
C SER A 122 4.84 9.09 -6.15
N LEU A 123 3.52 9.29 -6.04
CA LEU A 123 2.80 10.26 -6.86
C LEU A 123 3.29 11.70 -6.62
N LYS A 124 3.50 12.09 -5.36
CA LYS A 124 4.08 13.40 -5.02
C LYS A 124 5.48 13.57 -5.62
N LYS A 125 6.31 12.52 -5.60
CA LYS A 125 7.65 12.52 -6.20
C LYS A 125 7.58 12.82 -7.69
N GLU A 126 6.75 12.09 -8.43
CA GLU A 126 6.56 12.29 -9.88
C GLU A 126 6.06 13.69 -10.20
N MET A 127 5.04 14.18 -9.47
CA MET A 127 4.52 15.53 -9.64
C MET A 127 5.59 16.60 -9.38
N LEU A 128 6.44 16.40 -8.37
CA LEU A 128 7.51 17.34 -8.06
C LEU A 128 8.57 17.39 -9.16
N LEU A 129 8.89 16.24 -9.78
CA LEU A 129 9.79 16.19 -10.93
C LEU A 129 9.21 16.96 -12.13
N VAL A 130 7.91 16.77 -12.43
CA VAL A 130 7.22 17.52 -13.48
C VAL A 130 7.21 19.03 -13.18
N ILE A 131 6.93 19.43 -11.94
CA ILE A 131 6.97 20.85 -11.54
C ILE A 131 8.35 21.44 -11.76
N ARG A 132 9.42 20.71 -11.43
CA ARG A 132 10.80 21.17 -11.62
C ARG A 132 11.10 21.40 -13.11
N GLU A 133 10.71 20.46 -13.97
CA GLU A 133 10.87 20.62 -15.43
C GLU A 133 10.08 21.82 -15.98
N LEU A 134 8.88 22.05 -15.46
CA LEU A 134 8.06 23.20 -15.83
C LEU A 134 8.68 24.51 -15.37
N ASP A 135 9.28 24.55 -14.18
CA ASP A 135 10.00 25.71 -13.66
C ASP A 135 11.21 26.02 -14.52
N ASP A 136 12.02 25.02 -14.85
CA ASP A 136 13.19 25.18 -15.71
C ASP A 136 12.79 25.74 -17.09
N LYS A 137 11.68 25.26 -17.67
CA LYS A 137 11.14 25.81 -18.92
C LYS A 137 10.59 27.23 -18.76
N THR A 138 9.87 27.50 -17.67
CA THR A 138 9.30 28.83 -17.42
C THR A 138 10.41 29.87 -17.24
N ASN A 139 11.50 29.49 -16.58
CA ASN A 139 12.67 30.35 -16.38
C ASN A 139 13.43 30.65 -17.68
N GLN A 140 13.33 29.80 -18.70
CA GLN A 140 13.91 30.06 -20.03
C GLN A 140 13.14 31.11 -20.84
N TYR A 141 11.86 31.34 -20.51
CA TYR A 141 10.99 32.30 -21.19
C TYR A 141 10.38 33.28 -20.18
N PRO A 142 11.19 34.17 -19.56
CA PRO A 142 10.77 35.01 -18.45
C PRO A 142 9.67 36.02 -18.81
N ASP A 143 9.49 36.35 -20.08
CA ASP A 143 8.49 37.31 -20.56
C ASP A 143 7.18 36.63 -21.02
N ASP A 144 7.12 35.30 -21.02
CA ASP A 144 5.92 34.56 -21.42
C ASP A 144 4.95 34.39 -20.23
N GLU A 145 4.04 35.34 -20.08
CA GLU A 145 2.99 35.30 -19.05
C GLU A 145 2.01 34.14 -19.24
N SER A 146 1.80 33.66 -20.47
CA SER A 146 0.93 32.51 -20.73
C SER A 146 1.57 31.25 -20.14
N LEU A 147 2.87 31.05 -20.34
CA LEU A 147 3.60 29.91 -19.79
C LEU A 147 3.60 29.92 -18.25
N LYS A 148 3.77 31.09 -17.62
CA LYS A 148 3.67 31.24 -16.16
C LYS A 148 2.28 30.86 -15.64
N GLN A 149 1.22 31.30 -16.32
CA GLN A 149 -0.16 30.97 -15.96
C GLN A 149 -0.43 29.46 -16.07
N HIS A 150 0.01 28.83 -17.16
CA HIS A 150 -0.14 27.38 -17.35
C HIS A 150 0.64 26.58 -16.29
N ASN A 151 1.86 26.98 -15.95
CA ASN A 151 2.63 26.34 -14.87
C ASN A 151 1.88 26.46 -13.52
N ALA A 152 1.36 27.65 -13.19
CA ALA A 152 0.56 27.85 -11.99
C ALA A 152 -0.72 26.98 -11.97
N GLU A 153 -1.38 26.80 -13.11
CA GLU A 153 -2.55 25.93 -13.26
C GLU A 153 -2.21 24.45 -13.06
N VAL A 154 -1.10 23.96 -13.61
CA VAL A 154 -0.63 22.58 -13.40
C VAL A 154 -0.38 22.33 -11.92
N ARG A 155 0.31 23.24 -11.22
CA ARG A 155 0.56 23.14 -9.77
C ARG A 155 -0.74 23.05 -8.97
N ARG A 156 -1.71 23.90 -9.32
CA ARG A 156 -3.04 23.89 -8.67
C ARG A 156 -3.75 22.57 -8.89
N THR A 157 -3.71 22.05 -10.12
CA THR A 157 -4.34 20.79 -10.50
C THR A 157 -3.71 19.61 -9.76
N PHE A 158 -2.38 19.56 -9.66
CA PHE A 158 -1.68 18.54 -8.88
C PHE A 158 -2.06 18.57 -7.39
N ALA A 159 -2.13 19.76 -6.79
CA ALA A 159 -2.57 19.90 -5.40
C ALA A 159 -4.02 19.40 -5.20
N GLN A 160 -4.91 19.68 -6.14
CA GLN A 160 -6.29 19.18 -6.11
C GLN A 160 -6.35 17.65 -6.27
N LEU A 161 -5.54 17.08 -7.15
CA LEU A 161 -5.49 15.64 -7.38
C LEU A 161 -5.00 14.88 -6.14
N ILE A 162 -3.95 15.36 -5.48
CA ILE A 162 -3.46 14.79 -4.22
C ILE A 162 -4.55 14.82 -3.15
N LYS A 163 -5.24 15.96 -3.00
CA LYS A 163 -6.35 16.07 -2.03
C LYS A 163 -7.47 15.09 -2.35
N ALA A 164 -7.92 15.04 -3.61
CA ALA A 164 -8.98 14.14 -4.03
C ALA A 164 -8.61 12.66 -3.79
N HIS A 165 -7.35 12.28 -4.04
CA HIS A 165 -6.88 10.92 -3.79
C HIS A 165 -6.87 10.57 -2.30
N MET A 166 -6.47 11.49 -1.43
CA MET A 166 -6.53 11.33 0.03
C MET A 166 -7.97 11.19 0.54
N ASP A 167 -8.87 12.04 0.04
CA ASP A 167 -10.29 11.99 0.41
C ASP A 167 -10.93 10.68 -0.05
N LEU A 168 -10.61 10.21 -1.26
CA LEU A 168 -11.08 8.92 -1.77
C LEU A 168 -10.59 7.75 -0.90
N TYR A 169 -9.31 7.73 -0.53
CA TYR A 169 -8.77 6.67 0.33
C TYR A 169 -9.47 6.64 1.70
N LYS A 170 -9.62 7.80 2.36
CA LYS A 170 -10.35 7.90 3.65
C LYS A 170 -11.78 7.39 3.55
N ASN A 171 -12.48 7.73 2.46
CA ASN A 171 -13.84 7.27 2.22
C ASN A 171 -13.88 5.75 2.02
N THR A 172 -12.92 5.18 1.27
CA THR A 172 -12.80 3.74 1.08
C THR A 172 -12.55 3.00 2.39
N VAL A 173 -11.62 3.48 3.24
CA VAL A 173 -11.37 2.90 4.57
C VAL A 173 -12.62 2.96 5.45
N THR A 174 -13.31 4.10 5.46
CA THR A 174 -14.56 4.26 6.22
C THR A 174 -15.64 3.30 5.74
N LEU A 175 -15.76 3.14 4.42
CA LEU A 175 -16.72 2.23 3.82
C LEU A 175 -16.39 0.77 4.17
N LYS A 176 -15.11 0.37 4.09
CA LYS A 176 -14.65 -0.97 4.49
C LYS A 176 -15.05 -1.28 5.93
N ARG A 177 -14.73 -0.37 6.87
CA ARG A 177 -15.09 -0.52 8.30
C ARG A 177 -16.59 -0.61 8.51
N THR A 178 -17.37 0.19 7.79
CA THR A 178 -18.84 0.14 7.86
C THR A 178 -19.39 -1.21 7.41
N TYR A 179 -18.83 -1.79 6.35
CA TYR A 179 -19.21 -3.13 5.89
C TYR A 179 -18.77 -4.24 6.86
N GLN A 180 -17.57 -4.16 7.43
CA GLN A 180 -17.11 -5.11 8.46
C GLN A 180 -18.03 -5.09 9.69
N GLU A 181 -18.42 -3.91 10.17
CA GLU A 181 -19.32 -3.79 11.32
C GLU A 181 -20.73 -4.32 11.00
N LYS A 182 -21.24 -4.03 9.80
CA LYS A 182 -22.50 -4.62 9.33
C LYS A 182 -22.44 -6.15 9.35
N ASP A 183 -21.37 -6.74 8.83
CA ASP A 183 -21.21 -8.20 8.79
C ASP A 183 -21.09 -8.79 10.20
N ARG A 184 -20.44 -8.09 11.13
CA ARG A 184 -20.38 -8.46 12.56
C ARG A 184 -21.77 -8.46 13.19
N VAL A 185 -22.56 -7.40 13.00
CA VAL A 185 -23.94 -7.31 13.51
C VAL A 185 -24.83 -8.42 12.93
N LEU A 186 -24.69 -8.70 11.64
CA LEU A 186 -25.46 -9.78 10.99
C LEU A 186 -25.12 -11.16 11.57
N LYS A 187 -23.83 -11.44 11.83
CA LYS A 187 -23.43 -12.69 12.50
C LYS A 187 -24.04 -12.81 13.89
N LEU A 188 -23.97 -11.75 14.70
CA LEU A 188 -24.57 -11.72 16.05
C LEU A 188 -26.08 -11.98 16.01
N TYR A 189 -26.78 -11.37 15.06
CA TYR A 189 -28.22 -11.57 14.89
C TYR A 189 -28.55 -13.01 14.47
N HIS A 190 -27.76 -13.62 13.59
CA HIS A 190 -27.93 -15.01 13.20
C HIS A 190 -27.76 -15.96 14.38
N THR A 191 -26.67 -15.79 15.15
CA THR A 191 -26.42 -16.56 16.38
C THR A 191 -27.55 -16.41 17.39
N TYR A 192 -28.08 -15.20 17.57
CA TYR A 192 -29.23 -14.96 18.46
C TYR A 192 -30.47 -15.75 18.02
N ILE A 193 -30.81 -15.75 16.73
CA ILE A 193 -31.93 -16.55 16.22
C ILE A 193 -31.70 -18.05 16.46
N GLU A 194 -30.50 -18.55 16.18
CA GLU A 194 -30.15 -19.97 16.40
C GLU A 194 -30.34 -20.36 17.87
N THR A 195 -29.95 -19.48 18.81
CA THR A 195 -30.14 -19.73 20.26
C THR A 195 -31.60 -19.71 20.70
N LEU A 196 -32.48 -18.97 20.02
CA LEU A 196 -33.92 -18.94 20.33
C LEU A 196 -34.70 -20.14 19.77
N GLN A 197 -34.10 -20.89 18.83
CA GLN A 197 -34.71 -22.04 18.17
C GLN A 197 -34.34 -23.39 18.82
N GLN A 198 -33.50 -23.37 19.88
CA GLN A 198 -33.11 -24.53 20.70
C GLN A 198 -33.90 -24.55 22.02
#